data_AF-A0A1X2H6Q2-F1
#
_entry.id   AF-A0A1X2H6Q2-F1
#
_cell.length_a   1.000
_cell.length_b   1.000
_cell.length_c   1.000
_cell.angle_alpha   90.00
_cell.angle_beta   90.00
_cell.angle_gamma   90.00
#
_symmetry.space_group_name_H-M   'P 1'
#
loop_
_entity.id
_entity.type
_entity.pdbx_description
1 polymer ?
#
loop_
_entity_poly.entity_id
_entity_poly.type
_entity_poly.pdbx_seq_one_letter_code
_entity_poly.pdbx_strand_id
1 'polypeptide(L)'
;MELQLHLPSGPQRDWLYRMPLEMVDLIFAQLPFTDRVQCTRVSKAWRAFLLEWWGMFRTIELRFFGHLFQENLPLWLSILAWVSQMKGSHLREFEFFCSCMCSWNSAADLLDRLLCNRIEKLLLVLLNDMHHMHAPSHSVFGSTLSKPVQTA
;
A
#
# COMPACT_ATOMS: atom_id res chain seq x y z
N MET A 1 -7.41 -21.04 -14.37
CA MET A 1 -7.44 -19.88 -15.28
C MET A 1 -6.06 -19.26 -15.21
N GLU A 2 -5.16 -19.68 -16.09
CA GLU A 2 -3.76 -19.25 -16.09
C GLU A 2 -3.67 -17.82 -16.65
N LEU A 3 -3.14 -16.89 -15.86
CA LEU A 3 -2.86 -15.53 -16.28
C LEU A 3 -1.62 -15.53 -17.19
N GLN A 4 -1.83 -15.53 -18.51
CA GLN A 4 -0.77 -15.26 -19.48
C GLN A 4 -0.45 -13.75 -19.49
N LEU A 5 0.36 -13.33 -18.53
CA LEU A 5 1.02 -12.02 -18.51
C LEU A 5 1.94 -11.92 -19.74
N HIS A 6 1.50 -11.19 -20.78
CA HIS A 6 2.34 -10.84 -21.92
C HIS A 6 3.50 -9.96 -21.44
N LEU A 7 4.70 -10.54 -21.33
CA LEU A 7 5.89 -9.82 -20.89
C LEU A 7 6.44 -8.90 -21.99
N PRO A 8 6.77 -7.63 -21.69
CA PRO A 8 7.44 -6.75 -22.65
C PRO A 8 8.90 -7.17 -22.89
N SER A 9 9.28 -7.23 -24.16
CA SER A 9 10.56 -7.71 -24.71
C SER A 9 11.72 -6.71 -24.60
N GLY A 10 11.98 -6.19 -23.38
CA GLY A 10 13.17 -5.41 -23.05
C GLY A 10 14.18 -6.21 -22.22
N PRO A 11 15.45 -5.76 -22.06
CA PRO A 11 16.44 -6.48 -21.28
C PRO A 11 15.97 -6.65 -19.82
N GLN A 12 15.60 -7.88 -19.47
CA GLN A 12 15.07 -8.34 -18.18
C GLN A 12 16.10 -8.13 -17.05
N ARG A 13 16.16 -6.90 -16.52
CA ARG A 13 16.97 -6.55 -15.34
C ARG A 13 16.16 -6.49 -14.05
N ASP A 14 14.83 -6.53 -14.14
CA ASP A 14 13.96 -6.48 -12.95
C ASP A 14 13.86 -7.87 -12.32
N TRP A 15 14.21 -7.97 -11.04
CA TRP A 15 14.16 -9.25 -10.29
C TRP A 15 12.74 -9.80 -10.20
N LEU A 16 11.74 -8.92 -10.34
CA LEU A 16 10.33 -9.26 -10.37
C LEU A 16 10.00 -10.37 -11.39
N TYR A 17 10.73 -10.44 -12.51
CA TYR A 17 10.54 -11.47 -13.55
C TYR A 17 11.52 -12.64 -13.46
N ARG A 18 12.48 -12.60 -12.55
CA ARG A 18 13.45 -13.70 -12.32
C ARG A 18 13.02 -14.62 -11.19
N MET A 19 12.20 -14.11 -10.29
CA MET A 19 11.72 -14.82 -9.12
C MET A 19 10.39 -15.54 -9.44
N PRO A 20 10.13 -16.73 -8.86
CA PRO A 20 8.83 -17.39 -8.95
C PRO A 20 7.70 -16.47 -8.48
N LEU A 21 6.56 -16.52 -9.17
CA LEU A 21 5.42 -15.62 -8.93
C LEU A 21 4.95 -15.68 -7.47
N GLU A 22 4.98 -16.87 -6.87
CA GLU A 22 4.57 -17.13 -5.49
C GLU A 22 5.44 -16.37 -4.49
N MET A 23 6.73 -16.22 -4.76
CA MET A 23 7.64 -15.48 -3.88
C MET A 23 7.41 -13.98 -4.00
N VAL A 24 7.13 -13.50 -5.22
CA VAL A 24 6.77 -12.09 -5.45
C VAL A 24 5.44 -11.76 -4.75
N ASP A 25 4.44 -12.66 -4.85
CA ASP A 25 3.15 -12.58 -4.14
C ASP A 25 3.37 -12.50 -2.62
N LEU A 26 4.19 -13.39 -2.06
CA LEU A 26 4.51 -13.38 -0.62
C LEU A 26 5.18 -12.07 -0.19
N ILE A 27 6.15 -11.55 -0.95
CA ILE A 27 6.84 -10.30 -0.61
C ILE A 27 5.85 -9.15 -0.52
N PHE A 28 5.04 -8.95 -1.57
CA PHE A 28 4.10 -7.83 -1.57
C PHE A 28 2.94 -8.03 -0.60
N ALA A 29 2.57 -9.29 -0.27
CA ALA A 29 1.55 -9.57 0.74
C ALA A 29 1.97 -9.16 2.17
N GLN A 30 3.29 -9.05 2.44
CA GLN A 30 3.79 -8.55 3.72
C GLN A 30 3.79 -7.02 3.82
N LEU A 31 3.53 -6.30 2.72
CA LEU A 31 3.57 -4.84 2.70
C LEU A 31 2.18 -4.23 2.94
N PRO A 32 2.07 -3.16 3.75
CA PRO A 32 0.82 -2.42 3.88
C PRO A 32 0.41 -1.79 2.54
N PHE A 33 -0.86 -1.44 2.42
CA PHE A 33 -1.41 -0.88 1.16
C PHE A 33 -0.63 0.34 0.67
N THR A 34 -0.26 1.26 1.56
CA THR A 34 0.51 2.47 1.22
C THR A 34 1.85 2.13 0.59
N ASP A 35 2.55 1.12 1.11
CA ASP A 35 3.88 0.74 0.65
C ASP A 35 3.80 0.07 -0.72
N ARG A 36 2.78 -0.77 -0.93
CA ARG A 36 2.48 -1.32 -2.26
C ARG A 36 2.17 -0.22 -3.28
N VAL A 37 1.42 0.81 -2.89
CA VAL A 37 1.19 1.99 -3.74
C VAL A 37 2.53 2.67 -4.07
N GLN A 38 3.46 2.83 -3.12
CA GLN A 38 4.79 3.39 -3.42
C GLN A 38 5.60 2.48 -4.35
N CYS A 39 5.50 1.16 -4.19
CA CYS A 39 6.15 0.20 -5.08
C CYS A 39 5.73 0.38 -6.55
N THR A 40 4.51 0.85 -6.83
CA THR A 40 4.09 1.18 -8.21
C THR A 40 4.86 2.35 -8.85
N ARG A 41 5.66 3.09 -8.09
CA ARG A 41 6.49 4.20 -8.56
C ARG A 41 7.94 3.77 -8.86
N VAL A 42 8.34 2.57 -8.46
CA VAL A 42 9.73 2.07 -8.62
C VAL A 42 10.07 1.86 -10.09
N SER A 43 9.23 1.15 -10.83
CA SER A 43 9.41 0.91 -12.26
C SER A 43 8.06 0.70 -12.97
N LYS A 44 8.05 0.84 -14.30
CA LYS A 44 6.85 0.53 -15.11
C LYS A 44 6.43 -0.94 -14.97
N ALA A 45 7.40 -1.84 -14.80
CA ALA A 45 7.16 -3.27 -14.60
C ALA A 45 6.45 -3.53 -13.26
N TRP A 46 6.94 -2.93 -12.17
CA TRP A 46 6.31 -3.04 -10.85
C TRP A 46 4.90 -2.47 -10.85
N ARG A 47 4.70 -1.31 -11.50
CA ARG A 47 3.38 -0.73 -11.67
C ARG A 47 2.42 -1.68 -12.38
N ALA A 48 2.83 -2.24 -13.52
CA ALA A 48 2.01 -3.15 -14.30
C ALA A 48 1.65 -4.40 -13.48
N PHE A 49 2.65 -5.02 -12.85
CA PHE A 49 2.45 -6.18 -12.00
C PHE A 49 1.48 -5.90 -10.86
N LEU A 50 1.73 -4.87 -10.05
CA LEU A 50 0.91 -4.58 -8.87
C LEU A 50 -0.53 -4.21 -9.23
N LEU A 51 -0.76 -3.54 -10.36
CA LEU A 51 -2.11 -3.21 -10.80
C LEU A 51 -2.91 -4.43 -11.29
N GLU A 52 -2.24 -5.48 -11.75
CA GLU A 52 -2.88 -6.73 -12.19
C GLU A 52 -2.89 -7.80 -11.10
N TRP A 53 -2.04 -7.64 -10.08
CA TRP A 53 -1.89 -8.56 -8.98
C TRP A 53 -3.10 -8.52 -8.04
N TRP A 54 -3.76 -9.68 -7.89
CA TRP A 54 -4.98 -9.86 -7.08
C TRP A 54 -4.84 -9.41 -5.62
N GLY A 55 -3.63 -9.48 -5.05
CA GLY A 55 -3.36 -9.12 -3.67
C GLY A 55 -3.33 -7.61 -3.41
N MET A 56 -3.18 -6.77 -4.44
CA MET A 56 -2.94 -5.32 -4.32
C MET A 56 -3.97 -4.60 -3.45
N PHE A 57 -5.25 -4.91 -3.67
CA PHE A 57 -6.37 -4.29 -2.97
C PHE A 57 -7.03 -5.23 -1.95
N ARG A 58 -6.41 -6.37 -1.65
CA ARG A 58 -6.99 -7.37 -0.73
C ARG A 58 -7.14 -6.83 0.69
N THR A 59 -6.15 -6.07 1.13
CA THR A 59 -6.10 -5.42 2.43
C THR A 59 -5.86 -3.92 2.23
N ILE A 60 -6.74 -3.09 2.78
CA ILE A 60 -6.61 -1.63 2.74
C ILE A 60 -6.57 -1.13 4.17
N GLU A 61 -5.43 -0.54 4.54
CA GLU A 61 -5.21 0.05 5.85
C GLU A 61 -5.00 1.55 5.66
N LEU A 62 -5.90 2.35 6.23
CA LEU A 62 -5.86 3.80 6.15
C LEU A 62 -5.75 4.38 7.54
N ARG A 63 -4.70 5.18 7.76
CA ARG A 63 -4.44 5.86 9.01
C ARG A 63 -4.49 7.36 8.80
N PHE A 64 -5.48 8.01 9.38
CA PHE A 64 -5.66 9.45 9.34
C PHE A 64 -5.48 10.03 10.74
N PHE A 65 -4.30 10.57 10.96
CA PHE A 65 -3.95 11.26 12.20
C PHE A 65 -4.02 12.76 11.96
N GLY A 66 -4.66 13.49 12.87
CA GLY A 66 -4.79 14.94 12.80
C GLY A 66 -6.20 15.40 13.19
N HIS A 67 -6.29 16.59 13.78
CA HIS A 67 -7.58 17.14 14.22
C HIS A 67 -8.43 17.65 13.06
N LEU A 68 -7.83 17.88 11.89
CA LEU A 68 -8.47 18.46 10.73
C LEU A 68 -8.45 17.48 9.56
N PHE A 69 -9.63 17.04 9.11
CA PHE A 69 -9.81 16.25 7.88
C PHE A 69 -9.15 16.92 6.66
N GLN A 70 -9.10 18.26 6.66
CA GLN A 70 -8.57 19.05 5.57
C GLN A 70 -7.07 18.84 5.32
N GLU A 71 -6.29 18.57 6.36
CA GLU A 71 -4.85 18.24 6.23
C GLU A 71 -4.64 16.88 5.56
N ASN A 72 -5.58 15.96 5.79
CA ASN A 72 -5.56 14.60 5.30
C ASN A 72 -6.30 14.41 3.96
N LEU A 73 -7.00 15.44 3.50
CA LEU A 73 -7.79 15.41 2.26
C LEU A 73 -6.96 15.02 1.02
N PRO A 74 -5.71 15.51 0.81
CA PRO A 74 -4.91 15.11 -0.34
C PRO A 74 -4.57 13.61 -0.35
N LEU A 75 -4.29 13.05 0.84
CA LEU A 75 -4.05 11.62 1.01
C LEU A 75 -5.34 10.82 0.74
N TRP A 76 -6.48 11.29 1.27
CA TRP A 76 -7.79 10.71 1.02
C TRP A 76 -8.15 10.68 -0.47
N LEU A 77 -7.99 11.80 -1.18
CA LEU A 77 -8.21 11.87 -2.62
C LEU A 77 -7.27 10.95 -3.41
N SER A 78 -6.01 10.84 -2.96
CA SER A 78 -5.04 9.92 -3.57
C SER A 78 -5.46 8.46 -3.40
N ILE A 79 -5.92 8.08 -2.20
CA ILE A 79 -6.43 6.74 -1.93
C ILE A 79 -7.67 6.47 -2.78
N LEU A 80 -8.62 7.41 -2.86
CA LEU A 80 -9.80 7.25 -3.71
C LEU A 80 -9.43 7.04 -5.18
N ALA A 81 -8.45 7.78 -5.70
CA ALA A 81 -7.94 7.60 -7.05
C ALA A 81 -7.22 6.25 -7.27
N TRP A 82 -6.63 5.68 -6.22
CA TRP A 82 -6.05 4.34 -6.28
C TRP A 82 -7.11 3.25 -6.22
N VAL A 83 -8.05 3.40 -5.30
CA VAL A 83 -9.13 2.45 -5.07
C VAL A 83 -10.10 2.43 -6.25
N SER A 84 -10.31 3.55 -6.96
CA SER A 84 -11.11 3.57 -8.19
C SER A 84 -10.51 2.75 -9.34
N GLN A 85 -9.22 2.41 -9.28
CA GLN A 85 -8.58 1.52 -10.26
C GLN A 85 -8.78 0.05 -9.94
N MET A 86 -9.35 -0.28 -8.79
CA MET A 86 -9.62 -1.64 -8.36
C MET A 86 -10.61 -2.31 -9.32
N LYS A 87 -10.19 -3.42 -9.93
CA LYS A 87 -11.04 -4.21 -10.83
C LYS A 87 -11.71 -5.32 -10.04
N GLY A 88 -13.02 -5.22 -9.79
CA GLY A 88 -13.79 -6.26 -9.08
C GLY A 88 -13.66 -6.22 -7.55
N SER A 89 -14.40 -7.09 -6.84
CA SER A 89 -14.48 -7.10 -5.37
C SER A 89 -13.41 -7.99 -4.73
N HIS A 90 -12.15 -7.54 -4.78
CA HIS A 90 -11.00 -8.21 -4.15
C HIS A 90 -10.76 -7.83 -2.68
N LEU A 91 -11.38 -6.75 -2.21
CA LEU A 91 -11.20 -6.28 -0.84
C LEU A 91 -11.77 -7.31 0.13
N ARG A 92 -10.95 -7.68 1.11
CA ARG A 92 -11.29 -8.60 2.20
C ARG A 92 -11.11 -7.95 3.55
N GLU A 93 -10.09 -7.12 3.71
CA GLU A 93 -9.79 -6.48 4.97
C GLU A 93 -9.72 -4.98 4.79
N PHE A 94 -10.58 -4.26 5.51
CA PHE A 94 -10.58 -2.80 5.55
C PHE A 94 -10.34 -2.34 6.98
N GLU A 95 -9.25 -1.63 7.18
CA GLU A 95 -8.90 -1.02 8.45
C GLU A 95 -8.82 0.49 8.30
N PHE A 96 -9.61 1.21 9.10
CA PHE A 96 -9.68 2.65 9.09
C PHE A 96 -9.47 3.19 10.49
N PHE A 97 -8.37 3.92 10.65
CA PHE A 97 -8.01 4.58 11.90
C PHE A 97 -8.16 6.08 11.71
N CYS A 98 -8.97 6.72 12.54
CA CYS A 98 -9.18 8.16 12.45
C CYS A 98 -9.40 8.82 13.81
N SER A 99 -8.93 10.06 13.97
CA SER A 99 -9.19 10.93 15.12
C SER A 99 -10.45 11.80 15.01
N CYS A 100 -11.13 11.83 13.86
CA CYS A 100 -12.33 12.66 13.63
C CYS A 100 -13.53 11.84 13.13
N MET A 101 -14.69 12.06 13.76
CA MET A 101 -16.00 11.55 13.29
C MET A 101 -16.33 11.95 11.84
N CYS A 102 -15.90 13.14 11.42
CA CYS A 102 -16.10 13.62 10.05
C CYS A 102 -15.51 12.70 8.96
N SER A 103 -14.43 11.98 9.28
CA SER A 103 -13.78 11.08 8.30
C SER A 103 -14.47 9.72 8.21
N TRP A 104 -15.35 9.38 9.15
CA TRP A 104 -16.17 8.16 9.08
C TRP A 104 -17.13 8.20 7.91
N ASN A 105 -17.74 9.36 7.63
CA ASN A 105 -18.61 9.52 6.47
C ASN A 105 -17.85 9.26 5.17
N SER A 106 -16.60 9.70 5.11
CA SER A 106 -15.72 9.41 3.96
C SER A 106 -15.39 7.92 3.86
N ALA A 107 -15.06 7.26 4.98
CA ALA A 107 -14.84 5.82 5.00
C ALA A 107 -16.09 5.03 4.58
N ALA A 108 -17.27 5.45 5.02
CA ALA A 108 -18.54 4.85 4.65
C ALA A 108 -18.83 5.01 3.14
N ASP A 109 -18.65 6.22 2.58
CA ASP A 109 -18.79 6.48 1.14
C ASP A 109 -17.80 5.63 0.31
N LEU A 110 -16.57 5.44 0.81
CA LEU A 110 -15.60 4.56 0.17
C LEU A 110 -16.07 3.09 0.17
N LEU A 111 -16.54 2.59 1.32
CA LEU A 111 -17.02 1.21 1.44
C LEU A 111 -18.24 0.94 0.57
N ASP A 112 -19.13 1.92 0.45
CA ASP A 112 -20.31 1.85 -0.42
C ASP A 112 -19.91 1.74 -1.90
N ARG A 113 -19.01 2.62 -2.36
CA ARG A 113 -18.47 2.62 -3.74
C ARG A 113 -17.73 1.34 -4.10
N LEU A 114 -17.09 0.71 -3.12
CA LEU A 114 -16.27 -0.46 -3.33
C LEU A 114 -17.07 -1.76 -3.53
N LEU A 115 -18.40 -1.72 -3.40
CA LEU A 115 -19.27 -2.90 -3.50
C LEU A 115 -18.67 -4.07 -2.69
N CYS A 116 -18.41 -3.76 -1.42
CA CYS A 116 -17.67 -4.55 -0.44
C CYS A 116 -18.38 -5.85 0.00
N ASN A 117 -19.00 -6.57 -0.92
CA ASN A 117 -19.88 -7.71 -0.67
C ASN A 117 -19.13 -8.95 -0.12
N ARG A 118 -17.81 -8.86 0.00
CA ARG A 118 -16.91 -9.95 0.38
C ARG A 118 -15.91 -9.54 1.47
N ILE A 119 -16.18 -8.46 2.20
CA ILE A 119 -15.34 -8.11 3.35
C ILE A 119 -15.41 -9.25 4.38
N GLU A 120 -14.23 -9.71 4.77
CA GLU A 120 -14.01 -10.71 5.82
C GLU A 120 -13.66 -10.03 7.15
N LYS A 121 -12.99 -8.87 7.09
CA LYS A 121 -12.57 -8.07 8.24
C LYS A 121 -12.84 -6.59 8.04
N LEU A 122 -13.64 -6.00 8.92
CA LEU A 122 -13.89 -4.57 8.98
C LEU A 122 -13.48 -4.05 10.35
N LEU A 123 -12.46 -3.19 10.38
CA LEU A 123 -11.97 -2.56 11.60
C LEU A 123 -12.05 -1.05 11.46
N LEU A 124 -12.93 -0.43 12.24
CA LEU A 124 -13.10 1.03 12.29
C LEU A 124 -12.74 1.50 13.70
N VAL A 125 -11.63 2.24 13.83
CA VAL A 125 -11.12 2.68 15.13
C VAL A 125 -11.14 4.20 15.19
N LEU A 126 -11.94 4.72 16.13
CA LEU A 126 -11.84 6.11 16.54
C LEU A 126 -10.71 6.25 17.55
N LEU A 127 -9.67 6.97 17.17
CA LEU A 127 -8.55 7.31 18.05
C LEU A 127 -8.94 8.56 18.83
N ASN A 128 -9.43 8.37 20.06
CA ASN A 128 -9.54 9.48 21.00
C ASN A 128 -8.12 9.95 21.37
N ASP A 129 -7.86 11.24 21.20
CA ASP A 129 -6.57 11.92 21.42
C ASP A 129 -5.56 11.16 22.27
N MET A 130 -4.63 10.49 21.59
CA MET A 130 -3.38 10.08 22.21
C MET A 130 -2.39 11.20 21.99
N HIS A 131 -2.32 12.12 22.94
CA HIS A 131 -1.21 13.09 23.11
C HIS A 131 0.19 12.44 23.25
N HIS A 132 0.33 11.12 23.04
CA HIS A 132 1.56 10.37 23.17
C HIS A 132 1.68 9.29 22.09
N MET A 133 2.01 9.68 20.87
CA MET A 133 2.70 8.79 19.93
C MET A 133 3.90 9.55 19.39
N HIS A 134 5.03 9.43 20.09
CA HIS A 134 6.34 9.73 19.52
C HIS A 134 6.46 8.97 18.18
N ALA A 135 6.75 9.70 17.12
CA ALA A 135 7.09 9.10 15.83
C ALA A 135 8.22 8.05 16.03
N PRO A 136 8.13 6.85 15.44
CA PRO A 136 9.30 6.00 15.36
C PRO A 136 10.31 6.71 14.44
N SER A 137 11.38 7.20 15.03
CA SER A 137 12.57 7.64 14.34
C SER A 137 13.14 6.44 13.57
N HIS A 138 12.74 6.28 12.31
CA HIS A 138 13.48 5.47 11.35
C HIS A 138 14.76 6.22 10.97
N SER A 139 15.74 6.25 11.87
CA SER A 139 17.13 6.36 11.48
C SER A 139 17.56 4.99 10.92
N VAL A 140 17.48 4.83 9.61
CA VAL A 140 18.25 3.78 8.93
C VAL A 140 19.36 4.47 8.15
N PHE A 141 20.53 4.42 8.78
CA PHE A 141 21.85 4.66 8.22
C PHE A 141 22.04 3.84 6.95
N GLY A 142 22.62 4.46 5.91
CA GLY A 142 22.90 3.78 4.65
C GLY A 142 23.79 4.59 3.72
N SER A 143 25.03 4.86 4.11
CA SER A 143 26.10 5.11 3.15
C SER A 143 27.42 4.50 3.64
N THR A 144 27.70 3.32 3.12
CA THR A 144 29.03 2.71 3.02
C THR A 144 29.97 3.63 2.25
N LEU A 145 31.16 3.91 2.78
CA LEU A 145 32.35 4.16 1.97
C LEU A 145 33.64 3.81 2.72
N SER A 146 34.22 2.70 2.27
CA SER A 146 35.65 2.41 2.08
C SER A 146 36.62 2.44 3.26
N LYS A 147 37.09 1.24 3.64
CA LYS A 147 38.44 1.04 4.20
C LYS A 147 39.50 1.36 3.14
N PRO A 148 40.61 2.00 3.49
CA PRO A 148 41.90 1.71 2.87
C PRO A 148 42.68 0.73 3.74
N VAL A 149 43.03 -0.40 3.13
CA VAL A 149 44.11 -1.31 3.57
C VAL A 149 45.38 -0.88 2.86
N GLN A 150 46.47 -0.71 3.62
CA GLN A 150 47.90 -0.93 3.28
C GLN A 150 48.69 -0.55 4.57
N THR A 151 49.26 -1.46 5.40
CA THR A 151 50.52 -2.24 5.26
C THR A 151 51.58 -1.53 4.42
N ALA A 152 52.79 -1.20 4.89
CA ALA A 152 53.62 -1.79 5.95
C ALA A 152 54.39 -0.72 6.74
#